data_AF-A0A2J6WRS7-F1
#
_entry.id   AF-A0A2J6WRS7-F1
#
_cell.length_a   1.000
_cell.length_b   1.000
_cell.length_c   1.000
_cell.angle_alpha   90.00
_cell.angle_beta   90.00
_cell.angle_gamma   90.00
#
_symmetry.space_group_name_H-M   'P 1'
#
loop_
_entity.id
_entity.type
_entity.pdbx_description
1 polymer ?
#
loop_
_entity_poly.entity_id
_entity_poly.type
_entity_poly.pdbx_seq_one_letter_code
_entity_poly.pdbx_strand_id
1 'polypeptide(L)' 'QVAAGQIDLVVLQNILRDHEGAPRCICRHPDPRIAAVDRNESVCGVIIDVTTQTMHIAANLPCQVPFVPVSI' A
#
# COMPACT_ATOMS: atom_id res chain seq x y z
N GLN A 1 -19.33 6.76 7.39
CA GLN A 1 -19.00 7.11 5.99
C GLN A 1 -18.10 8.33 6.02
N VAL A 2 -16.96 8.29 5.33
CA VAL A 2 -16.09 9.46 5.13
C VAL A 2 -16.77 10.36 4.09
N ALA A 3 -16.81 11.69 4.32
CA ALA A 3 -17.42 12.62 3.37
C ALA A 3 -16.64 12.62 2.05
N ALA A 4 -17.32 12.84 0.91
CA ALA A 4 -16.63 12.98 -0.37
C ALA A 4 -15.56 14.08 -0.28
N GLY A 5 -14.32 13.76 -0.66
CA GLY A 5 -13.17 14.67 -0.60
C GLY A 5 -12.36 14.64 0.70
N GLN A 6 -12.80 13.92 1.74
CA GLN A 6 -11.94 13.64 2.90
C GLN A 6 -10.98 12.49 2.59
N ILE A 7 -9.68 12.80 2.58
CA ILE A 7 -8.60 11.81 2.48
C ILE A 7 -7.96 11.71 3.85
N ASP A 8 -8.24 10.63 4.56
CA ASP A 8 -7.62 10.32 5.85
C ASP A 8 -6.67 9.11 5.72
N LEU A 9 -6.04 8.73 6.83
CA LEU A 9 -5.11 7.59 6.87
C LEU A 9 -5.76 6.29 6.38
N VAL A 10 -7.03 6.04 6.71
CA VAL A 10 -7.72 4.79 6.32
C VAL A 10 -7.97 4.78 4.82
N VAL A 11 -8.38 5.91 4.23
CA VAL A 11 -8.53 6.05 2.78
C VAL A 11 -7.20 5.77 2.06
N LEU A 12 -6.10 6.36 2.53
CA LEU A 12 -4.78 6.14 1.95
C LEU A 12 -4.32 4.68 2.07
N GLN A 13 -4.53 4.03 3.21
CA GLN A 13 -4.25 2.60 3.37
C GLN A 13 -5.05 1.74 2.40
N ASN A 14 -6.32 2.07 2.18
CA ASN A 14 -7.18 1.34 1.24
C ASN A 14 -6.71 1.52 -0.21
N ILE A 15 -6.28 2.73 -0.60
CA ILE A 15 -5.69 2.98 -1.93
C ILE A 15 -4.45 2.10 -2.13
N LEU A 16 -3.56 2.02 -1.12
CA LEU A 16 -2.36 1.19 -1.21
C LEU A 16 -2.63 -0.32 -1.20
N ARG A 17 -3.83 -0.74 -0.78
CA ARG A 17 -4.32 -2.13 -0.80
C ARG A 17 -5.12 -2.47 -2.05
N ASP A 18 -5.28 -1.53 -2.98
CA ASP A 18 -6.13 -1.71 -4.14
C ASP A 18 -5.56 -2.75 -5.12
N HIS A 19 -6.46 -3.59 -5.65
CA HIS A 19 -6.15 -4.64 -6.63
C HIS A 19 -6.85 -4.41 -7.97
N GLU A 20 -7.53 -3.28 -8.16
CA GLU A 20 -8.22 -2.99 -9.42
C GLU A 20 -7.21 -2.94 -10.58
N GLY A 21 -7.53 -3.63 -11.69
CA GLY A 21 -6.61 -3.76 -12.82
C GLY A 21 -5.48 -4.79 -12.65
N ALA A 22 -5.56 -5.70 -11.68
CA ALA A 22 -4.59 -6.79 -11.51
C ALA A 22 -4.31 -7.55 -12.84
N PRO A 23 -3.04 -7.87 -13.18
CA PRO A 23 -1.86 -7.77 -12.33
C PRO A 23 -1.16 -6.39 -12.37
N ARG A 24 -1.70 -5.40 -13.08
CA ARG A 24 -1.16 -4.04 -13.16
C ARG A 24 -1.93 -3.09 -12.22
N CYS A 25 -1.94 -3.46 -10.94
CA CYS A 25 -2.61 -2.73 -9.86
C CYS A 25 -1.61 -2.10 -8.88
N ILE A 26 -2.10 -1.37 -7.87
CA ILE A 26 -1.27 -0.72 -6.84
C ILE A 26 -0.67 -1.77 -5.87
N CYS A 27 -1.52 -2.62 -5.28
CA CYS A 27 -1.08 -3.73 -4.44
C CYS A 27 -0.76 -4.95 -5.31
N ARG A 28 0.35 -4.86 -6.05
CA ARG A 28 0.71 -5.86 -7.05
C ARG A 28 1.28 -7.12 -6.42
N HIS A 29 0.65 -8.25 -6.69
CA HIS A 29 1.17 -9.58 -6.34
C HIS A 29 2.03 -10.17 -7.48
N PRO A 30 3.00 -11.03 -7.16
CA PRO A 30 3.83 -11.70 -8.16
C PRO A 30 2.97 -12.64 -9.02
N ASP A 31 3.13 -12.56 -10.34
CA ASP A 31 2.39 -13.42 -11.28
C ASP A 31 3.16 -14.73 -11.52
N PRO A 32 2.66 -15.89 -11.06
CA PRO A 32 3.36 -17.17 -11.21
C PRO A 32 3.50 -17.62 -12.68
N ARG A 33 2.75 -17.01 -13.61
CA ARG A 33 2.82 -17.31 -15.05
C ARG A 33 4.04 -16.68 -15.73
N ILE A 34 4.69 -15.72 -15.09
CA ILE A 34 5.90 -15.04 -15.58
C ILE A 34 7.15 -15.73 -15.01
N ALA A 35 8.29 -15.65 -15.70
CA ALA A 35 9.57 -16.15 -15.19
C ALA A 35 9.92 -15.46 -13.86
N ALA A 36 10.49 -16.20 -12.89
CA ALA A 36 10.67 -15.71 -11.52
C ALA A 36 11.44 -14.37 -11.45
N VAL A 37 12.44 -14.17 -12.30
CA VAL A 37 13.25 -12.94 -12.37
C VAL A 37 12.46 -11.71 -12.85
N ASP A 38 11.35 -11.91 -13.56
CA ASP A 38 10.53 -10.84 -14.14
C ASP A 38 9.23 -10.58 -13.35
N ARG A 39 9.01 -11.31 -12.24
CA ARG A 39 7.83 -11.17 -11.38
C ARG A 39 7.94 -9.93 -10.50
N ASN A 40 7.46 -8.81 -11.01
CA ASN A 40 7.31 -7.60 -10.23
C ASN A 40 6.20 -7.74 -9.17
N GLU A 41 6.45 -7.20 -7.99
CA GLU A 41 5.51 -7.14 -6.87
C GLU A 41 5.71 -5.84 -6.06
N SER A 42 4.69 -5.44 -5.32
CA SER A 42 4.83 -4.38 -4.31
C SER A 42 5.52 -4.94 -3.07
N VAL A 43 6.63 -4.34 -2.66
CA VAL A 43 7.43 -4.83 -1.52
C VAL A 43 7.14 -4.09 -0.21
N CYS A 44 6.56 -2.89 -0.29
CA CYS A 44 6.11 -2.12 0.86
C CYS A 44 5.05 -1.08 0.48
N GLY A 45 4.33 -0.59 1.47
CA GLY A 45 3.51 0.63 1.38
C GLY A 45 3.95 1.62 2.45
N VAL A 46 4.06 2.90 2.07
CA VAL A 46 4.47 3.98 3.00
C VAL A 46 3.52 5.15 2.85
N ILE A 47 2.99 5.63 3.99
CA ILE A 47 2.21 6.86 4.09
C ILE A 47 2.97 7.78 5.05
N ILE A 48 3.29 9.00 4.62
CA ILE A 48 4.02 9.98 5.44
C ILE A 48 3.05 11.08 5.86
N ASP A 49 2.76 11.15 7.15
CA ASP A 49 2.09 12.30 7.74
C ASP A 49 3.15 13.34 8.11
N VAL A 50 3.24 14.39 7.30
CA VAL A 50 4.18 15.50 7.47
C VAL A 50 3.77 16.47 8.59
N THR A 51 2.51 16.41 9.04
CA THR A 51 2.01 17.25 10.15
C THR A 51 2.48 16.69 11.48
N THR A 52 2.45 15.36 11.63
CA THR A 52 2.84 14.65 12.85
C THR A 52 4.25 14.04 12.77
N GLN A 53 4.95 14.21 11.64
CA GLN A 53 6.26 13.60 11.37
C GLN A 53 6.27 12.09 11.63
N THR A 54 5.21 11.42 11.19
CA THR A 54 5.03 9.97 11.38
C THR A 54 4.93 9.28 10.02
N MET A 55 5.68 8.20 9.85
CA MET A 55 5.49 7.28 8.73
C MET A 55 4.61 6.11 9.16
N HIS A 56 3.63 5.74 8.37
CA HIS A 56 2.89 4.49 8.51
C HIS A 56 3.38 3.52 7.45
N ILE A 57 3.96 2.40 7.88
CA ILE A 57 4.68 1.48 7.00
C ILE A 57 4.04 0.09 7.03
N ALA A 58 3.67 -0.42 5.86
CA ALA A 58 3.38 -1.82 5.61
C ALA A 58 4.63 -2.47 4.99
N ALA A 59 5.40 -3.22 5.79
CA ALA A 59 6.70 -3.78 5.39
C ALA A 59 6.59 -5.11 4.58
N ASN A 60 5.58 -5.20 3.72
CA ASN A 60 5.32 -6.26 2.75
C ASN A 60 4.24 -5.73 1.79
N LEU A 61 3.63 -6.61 0.99
CA LEU A 61 2.37 -6.35 0.27
C LEU A 61 1.35 -5.67 1.21
N PRO A 62 0.90 -4.43 0.91
CA PRO A 62 0.06 -3.64 1.82
C PRO A 62 -1.25 -4.30 2.26
N CYS A 63 -1.76 -5.27 1.48
CA CYS A 63 -2.95 -6.05 1.81
C CYS A 63 -2.70 -7.19 2.80
N GLN A 64 -1.45 -7.59 3.03
CA GLN A 64 -1.09 -8.75 3.86
C GLN A 64 -0.58 -8.36 5.25
N VAL A 65 -0.18 -7.11 5.45
CA VAL A 65 0.40 -6.64 6.71
C VAL A 65 -0.25 -5.33 7.16
N PRO A 66 -0.26 -5.06 8.48
CA PRO A 66 -0.72 -3.77 8.99
C PRO A 66 0.26 -2.66 8.62
N PHE A 67 -0.27 -1.43 8.61
CA PHE A 67 0.56 -0.22 8.59
C PHE A 67 0.96 0.13 10.02
N VAL A 68 2.24 0.04 10.33
CA VAL A 68 2.81 0.34 11.65
C VAL A 68 3.36 1.77 11.66
N PRO A 69 3.01 2.62 12.64
CA PRO A 69 3.55 3.96 12.77
C PRO A 69 5.02 3.93 13.23
N VAL A 70 5.84 4.80 12.65
CA VAL A 70 7.26 5.01 12.96
C VAL A 70 7.49 6.53 13.03
N SER A 71 7.94 7.01 14.19
CA SER A 71 8.36 8.40 14.37
C SER A 71 9.72 8.64 13.73
N ILE A 72 9.89 9.82 13.14
CA ILE A 72 11.15 10.27 12.53
C ILE A 72 12.00 11.02 13.56
#